data_AF-A0A7K4A4D6-F1
#
_entry.id   AF-A0A7K4A4D6-F1
#
_cell.length_a   1.000
_cell.length_b   1.000
_cell.length_c   1.000
_cell.angle_alpha   90.00
_cell.angle_beta   90.00
_cell.angle_gamma   90.00
#
_symmetry.space_group_name_H-M   'P 1'
#
loop_
_entity.id
_entity.type
_entity.pdbx_description
1 polymer ?
#
loop_
_entity_poly.entity_id
_entity_poly.type
_entity_poly.pdbx_seq_one_letter_code
_entity_poly.pdbx_strand_id
1 'polypeptide(L)'
;MSRNIRFIQAAISVVESTRISPYSCKYSKKTFTQHQLLVLILFKDYRNQHYREFVEDVGDMERIQENLDLSIVPHFTTLQKFLRRIKSLYLRLIFKKTVDLFYTIDDVIPITAIDSSGFISGYCSHYFSERTGKIRKHFLKTSISVDTDEGVITGYLVSNGRVHDTRHAEKLLRQCHKIRKSDCYVMDKGYDSEDIHRLIRDDLHANSVIPIRCWNNEIISGKYRQEMARQFNTIIYPRRQIVENKFSVLKRKFSGDLKARIFLIQMKEIAGKMIVCNIHRHLQFFILNVFYRAVFWFFW
;
A
#
# COMPACT_ATOMS: atom_id res chain seq x y z
N MET A 1 17.39 16.33 -12.40
CA MET A 1 17.18 14.87 -12.53
C MET A 1 15.70 14.55 -12.73
N SER A 2 15.33 13.70 -13.71
CA SER A 2 13.92 13.48 -14.07
C SER A 2 13.14 12.70 -13.01
N ARG A 3 11.80 12.79 -13.04
CA ARG A 3 10.90 12.08 -12.11
C ARG A 3 11.07 10.56 -12.18
N ASN A 4 11.24 10.01 -13.39
CA ASN A 4 11.37 8.57 -13.61
C ASN A 4 12.69 8.03 -13.06
N ILE A 5 13.81 8.75 -13.27
CA ILE A 5 15.12 8.31 -12.78
C ILE A 5 15.13 8.30 -11.24
N ARG A 6 14.55 9.32 -10.59
CA ARG A 6 14.42 9.36 -9.12
C ARG A 6 13.62 8.17 -8.59
N PHE A 7 12.54 7.80 -9.28
CA PHE A 7 11.77 6.61 -8.93
C PHE A 7 12.58 5.32 -9.08
N ILE A 8 13.29 5.15 -10.20
CA ILE A 8 14.12 3.97 -10.43
C ILE A 8 15.19 3.84 -9.35
N GLN A 9 15.92 4.90 -9.04
CA GLN A 9 16.97 4.86 -8.01
C GLN A 9 16.41 4.53 -6.63
N ALA A 10 15.28 5.13 -6.24
CA ALA A 10 14.62 4.78 -4.98
C ALA A 10 14.14 3.32 -4.97
N ALA A 11 13.60 2.83 -6.09
CA ALA A 11 13.15 1.45 -6.20
C ALA A 11 14.32 0.45 -6.16
N ILE A 12 15.44 0.73 -6.82
CA ILE A 12 16.67 -0.08 -6.75
C ILE A 12 17.15 -0.16 -5.30
N SER A 13 17.32 0.98 -4.63
CA SER A 13 17.78 1.05 -3.24
C SER A 13 16.91 0.22 -2.30
N VAL A 14 15.57 0.35 -2.41
CA VAL A 14 14.63 -0.46 -1.61
C VAL A 14 14.78 -1.94 -1.93
N VAL A 15 14.81 -2.32 -3.21
CA VAL A 15 14.86 -3.72 -3.62
C VAL A 15 16.16 -4.39 -3.19
N GLU A 16 17.31 -3.74 -3.36
CA GLU A 16 18.62 -4.28 -2.95
C GLU A 16 18.72 -4.47 -1.43
N SER A 17 18.06 -3.62 -0.65
CA SER A 17 18.01 -3.75 0.80
C SER A 17 17.27 -5.02 1.30
N THR A 18 16.57 -5.75 0.43
CA THR A 18 15.72 -6.90 0.82
C THR A 18 16.44 -8.25 0.88
N ARG A 19 17.78 -8.28 0.68
CA ARG A 19 18.60 -9.52 0.66
C ARG A 19 18.07 -10.60 -0.28
N ILE A 20 17.31 -10.20 -1.31
CA ILE A 20 16.83 -11.13 -2.34
C ILE A 20 18.04 -11.56 -3.17
N SER A 21 18.15 -12.85 -3.46
CA SER A 21 19.19 -13.34 -4.36
C SER A 21 18.96 -12.77 -5.77
N PRO A 22 20.00 -12.31 -6.49
CA PRO A 22 19.88 -11.87 -7.87
C PRO A 22 19.22 -12.90 -8.78
N TYR A 23 19.33 -14.20 -8.48
CA TYR A 23 18.72 -15.27 -9.26
C TYR A 23 17.93 -16.24 -8.35
N SER A 24 16.84 -16.80 -8.89
CA SER A 24 15.95 -17.68 -8.11
C SER A 24 16.58 -19.04 -7.76
N CYS A 25 17.52 -19.51 -8.58
CA CYS A 25 18.29 -20.74 -8.37
C CYS A 25 19.55 -20.74 -9.25
N LYS A 26 20.45 -21.71 -9.01
CA LYS A 26 21.70 -21.92 -9.78
C LYS A 26 21.47 -22.07 -11.29
N TYR A 27 20.36 -22.69 -11.69
CA TYR A 27 20.00 -22.99 -13.09
C TYR A 27 19.22 -21.88 -13.82
N SER A 28 19.14 -20.68 -13.23
CA SER A 28 18.48 -19.55 -13.89
C SER A 28 19.23 -19.17 -15.18
N LYS A 29 18.54 -18.68 -16.21
CA LYS A 29 19.14 -18.24 -17.49
C LYS A 29 20.17 -17.09 -17.33
N LYS A 30 20.14 -16.39 -16.19
CA LYS A 30 21.00 -15.25 -15.82
C LYS A 30 20.98 -14.03 -16.76
N THR A 31 20.08 -13.98 -17.74
CA THR A 31 19.86 -12.78 -18.59
C THR A 31 19.39 -11.57 -17.79
N PHE A 32 18.51 -11.79 -16.81
CA PHE A 32 17.99 -10.73 -15.93
C PHE A 32 18.07 -11.18 -14.49
N THR A 33 18.38 -10.24 -13.60
CA THR A 33 18.28 -10.45 -12.16
C THR A 33 16.83 -10.30 -11.69
N GLN A 34 16.50 -10.89 -10.55
CA GLN A 34 15.21 -10.68 -9.89
C GLN A 34 15.02 -9.20 -9.51
N HIS A 35 16.10 -8.50 -9.17
CA HIS A 35 16.06 -7.07 -8.85
C HIS A 35 15.63 -6.24 -10.05
N GLN A 36 16.28 -6.43 -11.21
CA GLN A 36 15.93 -5.74 -12.46
C GLN A 36 14.46 -5.95 -12.83
N LEU A 37 14.00 -7.21 -12.86
CA LEU A 37 12.62 -7.52 -13.24
C LEU A 37 11.59 -6.95 -12.26
N LEU A 38 11.94 -6.88 -10.98
CA LEU A 38 11.10 -6.34 -9.93
C LEU A 38 11.00 -4.81 -10.00
N VAL A 39 12.12 -4.12 -10.17
CA VAL A 39 12.12 -2.66 -10.35
C VAL A 39 11.35 -2.27 -11.61
N LEU A 40 11.50 -3.02 -12.70
CA LEU A 40 10.72 -2.79 -13.93
C LEU A 40 9.21 -2.97 -13.70
N ILE A 41 8.78 -3.97 -12.92
CA ILE A 41 7.35 -4.11 -12.57
C ILE A 41 6.86 -2.93 -11.74
N LEU A 42 7.61 -2.52 -10.72
CA LEU A 42 7.26 -1.36 -9.89
C LEU A 42 7.20 -0.08 -10.73
N PHE A 43 8.11 0.08 -11.69
CA PHE A 43 8.12 1.23 -12.59
C PHE A 43 6.94 1.22 -13.57
N LYS A 44 6.56 0.05 -14.07
CA LYS A 44 5.34 -0.13 -14.87
C LYS A 44 4.09 0.23 -14.07
N ASP A 45 4.02 -0.16 -12.79
CA ASP A 45 2.91 0.20 -11.90
C ASP A 45 2.91 1.70 -11.56
N TYR A 46 4.09 2.29 -11.35
CA TYR A 46 4.26 3.74 -11.15
C TYR A 46 3.78 4.57 -12.33
N ARG A 47 4.02 4.08 -13.55
CA ARG A 47 3.54 4.69 -14.78
C ARG A 47 2.12 4.31 -15.17
N ASN A 48 1.49 3.38 -14.43
CA ASN A 48 0.16 2.86 -14.68
C ASN A 48 -0.04 2.29 -16.11
N GLN A 49 1.00 1.70 -16.69
CA GLN A 49 0.99 1.22 -18.08
C GLN A 49 0.64 -0.27 -18.22
N HIS A 50 0.29 -0.67 -19.45
CA HIS A 50 0.21 -2.08 -19.82
C HIS A 50 1.61 -2.63 -20.14
N TYR A 51 1.79 -3.94 -20.00
CA TYR A 51 3.12 -4.57 -20.11
C TYR A 51 3.79 -4.37 -21.48
N ARG A 52 3.02 -4.25 -22.58
CA ARG A 52 3.56 -4.12 -23.94
C ARG A 52 4.09 -2.71 -24.18
N GLU A 53 3.21 -1.72 -24.08
CA GLU A 53 3.55 -0.29 -24.14
C GLU A 53 4.71 0.06 -23.21
N PHE A 54 4.69 -0.46 -21.98
CA PHE A 54 5.77 -0.19 -21.02
C PHE A 54 7.14 -0.69 -21.49
N VAL A 55 7.20 -1.87 -22.13
CA VAL A 55 8.47 -2.43 -22.60
C VAL A 55 8.98 -1.68 -23.83
N GLU A 56 8.08 -1.25 -24.72
CA GLU A 56 8.41 -0.38 -25.84
C GLU A 56 8.96 0.96 -25.34
N ASP A 57 8.26 1.62 -24.41
CA ASP A 57 8.70 2.85 -23.76
C ASP A 57 10.09 2.70 -23.09
N VAL A 58 10.36 1.58 -22.42
CA VAL A 58 11.69 1.34 -21.82
C VAL A 58 12.76 1.21 -22.90
N GLY A 59 12.43 0.69 -24.07
CA GLY A 59 13.29 0.65 -25.27
C GLY A 59 13.80 2.02 -25.67
N ASP A 60 12.99 3.06 -25.52
CA ASP A 60 13.34 4.45 -25.85
C ASP A 60 14.00 5.19 -24.67
N MET A 61 14.07 4.58 -23.48
CA MET A 61 14.61 5.20 -22.27
C MET A 61 16.02 4.70 -21.93
N GLU A 62 17.03 5.08 -22.74
CA GLU A 62 18.44 4.67 -22.55
C GLU A 62 18.92 4.85 -21.10
N ARG A 63 18.69 6.01 -20.50
CA ARG A 63 19.07 6.28 -19.10
C ARG A 63 18.45 5.30 -18.11
N ILE A 64 17.24 4.81 -18.35
CA ILE A 64 16.58 3.84 -17.46
C ILE A 64 17.22 2.46 -17.65
N GLN A 65 17.60 2.10 -18.88
CA GLN A 65 18.32 0.87 -19.18
C GLN A 65 19.70 0.87 -18.51
N GLU A 66 20.44 1.98 -18.60
CA GLU A 66 21.72 2.19 -17.93
C GLU A 66 21.61 2.09 -16.41
N ASN A 67 20.65 2.79 -15.79
CA ASN A 67 20.48 2.74 -14.32
C ASN A 67 20.12 1.32 -13.80
N LEU A 68 19.60 0.45 -14.66
CA LEU A 68 19.24 -0.92 -14.33
C LEU A 68 20.25 -1.96 -14.82
N ASP A 69 21.35 -1.54 -15.46
CA ASP A 69 22.32 -2.42 -16.11
C ASP A 69 21.68 -3.45 -17.06
N LEU A 70 20.71 -2.99 -17.87
CA LEU A 70 20.03 -3.84 -18.85
C LEU A 70 20.88 -3.98 -20.12
N SER A 71 21.36 -5.18 -20.39
CA SER A 71 22.01 -5.51 -21.67
C SER A 71 21.02 -5.61 -22.84
N ILE A 72 19.76 -5.88 -22.54
CA ILE A 72 18.65 -5.94 -23.49
C ILE A 72 17.35 -5.66 -22.75
N VAL A 73 16.37 -5.03 -23.40
CA VAL A 73 15.06 -4.81 -22.78
C VAL A 73 14.28 -6.14 -22.68
N PRO A 74 13.75 -6.52 -21.50
CA PRO A 74 12.98 -7.75 -21.37
C PRO A 74 11.68 -7.70 -22.19
N HIS A 75 11.40 -8.76 -22.94
CA HIS A 75 10.09 -8.94 -23.56
C HIS A 75 8.95 -8.90 -22.50
N PHE A 76 7.79 -8.34 -22.84
CA PHE A 76 6.68 -8.12 -21.90
C PHE A 76 6.23 -9.39 -21.14
N THR A 77 6.28 -10.55 -21.79
CA THR A 77 5.94 -11.83 -21.14
C THR A 77 6.95 -12.25 -20.06
N THR A 78 8.19 -11.76 -20.12
CA THR A 78 9.21 -11.98 -19.10
C THR A 78 8.79 -11.36 -17.77
N LEU A 79 8.32 -10.12 -17.79
CA LEU A 79 7.80 -9.42 -16.61
C LEU A 79 6.55 -10.12 -16.06
N GLN A 80 5.60 -10.48 -16.94
CA GLN A 80 4.39 -11.23 -16.54
C GLN A 80 4.72 -12.58 -15.87
N LYS A 81 5.60 -13.36 -16.49
CA LYS A 81 6.04 -14.66 -15.96
C LYS A 81 6.82 -14.49 -14.65
N PHE A 82 7.60 -13.43 -14.51
CA PHE A 82 8.30 -13.11 -13.27
C PHE A 82 7.33 -12.77 -12.14
N LEU A 83 6.36 -11.86 -12.34
CA LEU A 83 5.34 -11.53 -11.33
C LEU A 83 4.56 -12.78 -10.89
N ARG A 84 4.24 -13.66 -11.84
CA ARG A 84 3.57 -14.93 -11.52
C ARG A 84 4.41 -15.82 -10.60
N ARG A 85 5.74 -15.89 -10.81
CA ARG A 85 6.66 -16.77 -10.08
C ARG A 85 7.18 -16.22 -8.75
N ILE A 86 7.37 -14.89 -8.63
CA ILE A 86 7.93 -14.29 -7.41
C ILE A 86 7.07 -14.63 -6.18
N LYS A 87 7.70 -15.02 -5.08
CA LYS A 87 6.97 -15.33 -3.83
C LYS A 87 6.39 -14.04 -3.23
N SER A 88 5.14 -14.09 -2.77
CA SER A 88 4.49 -12.93 -2.11
C SER A 88 5.25 -12.45 -0.86
N LEU A 89 6.04 -13.34 -0.24
CA LEU A 89 6.98 -13.00 0.84
C LEU A 89 7.92 -11.86 0.45
N TYR A 90 8.48 -11.88 -0.77
CA TYR A 90 9.42 -10.86 -1.22
C TYR A 90 8.74 -9.50 -1.36
N LEU A 91 7.52 -9.43 -1.90
CA LEU A 91 6.74 -8.20 -1.94
C LEU A 91 6.46 -7.63 -0.55
N ARG A 92 6.17 -8.50 0.43
CA ARG A 92 6.00 -8.08 1.82
C ARG A 92 7.31 -7.54 2.44
N LEU A 93 8.45 -8.14 2.13
CA LEU A 93 9.77 -7.64 2.58
C LEU A 93 10.08 -6.28 1.96
N ILE A 94 9.85 -6.11 0.65
CA ILE A 94 10.02 -4.84 -0.06
C ILE A 94 9.10 -3.77 0.53
N PHE A 95 7.84 -4.11 0.78
CA PHE A 95 6.89 -3.20 1.43
C PHE A 95 7.39 -2.77 2.83
N LYS A 96 7.91 -3.70 3.64
CA LYS A 96 8.53 -3.33 4.92
C LYS A 96 9.69 -2.34 4.71
N LYS A 97 10.53 -2.57 3.70
CA LYS A 97 11.64 -1.68 3.36
C LYS A 97 11.19 -0.30 2.88
N THR A 98 10.02 -0.16 2.25
CA THR A 98 9.48 1.17 1.94
C THR A 98 8.97 1.91 3.17
N VAL A 99 8.52 1.20 4.22
CA VAL A 99 8.18 1.81 5.52
C VAL A 99 9.44 2.27 6.25
N ASP A 100 10.51 1.45 6.22
CA ASP A 100 11.81 1.80 6.81
C ASP A 100 12.44 3.08 6.22
N LEU A 101 11.96 3.58 5.06
CA LEU A 101 12.41 4.87 4.48
C LEU A 101 11.96 6.10 5.27
N PHE A 102 10.96 5.96 6.12
CA PHE A 102 10.35 7.08 6.86
C PHE A 102 10.61 7.01 8.37
N TYR A 103 10.96 5.82 8.88
CA TYR A 103 11.00 5.55 10.30
C TYR A 103 12.23 4.72 10.67
N THR A 104 12.89 5.14 11.74
CA THR A 104 13.86 4.34 12.48
C THR A 104 13.16 3.21 13.24
N ILE A 105 13.94 2.39 13.96
CA ILE A 105 13.40 1.22 14.68
C ILE A 105 12.64 1.63 15.96
N ASP A 106 12.99 2.78 16.53
CA ASP A 106 12.47 3.28 17.81
C ASP A 106 11.29 4.25 17.61
N ASP A 107 11.03 4.69 16.38
CA ASP A 107 9.94 5.61 16.07
C ASP A 107 8.58 4.94 16.30
N VAL A 108 7.70 5.68 16.98
CA VAL A 108 6.30 5.32 17.22
C VAL A 108 5.40 6.28 16.46
N ILE A 109 4.40 5.73 15.77
CA ILE A 109 3.46 6.52 14.97
C ILE A 109 2.37 7.08 15.90
N PRO A 110 2.20 8.41 16.02
CA PRO A 110 1.23 8.97 16.95
C PRO A 110 -0.19 8.49 16.67
N ILE A 111 -0.63 8.58 15.40
CA ILE A 111 -1.97 8.19 14.99
C ILE A 111 -1.92 7.42 13.68
N THR A 112 -2.47 6.21 13.67
CA THR A 112 -2.65 5.38 12.49
C THR A 112 -4.13 5.22 12.16
N ALA A 113 -4.53 5.62 10.94
CA ALA A 113 -5.88 5.44 10.44
C ALA A 113 -6.02 4.14 9.64
N ILE A 114 -7.11 3.39 9.87
CA ILE A 114 -7.41 2.16 9.15
C ILE A 114 -8.77 2.25 8.46
N ASP A 115 -8.79 1.83 7.20
CA ASP A 115 -10.01 1.74 6.40
C ASP A 115 -9.89 0.62 5.34
N SER A 116 -11.01 0.23 4.73
CA SER A 116 -11.05 -0.77 3.68
C SER A 116 -11.75 -0.27 2.41
N SER A 117 -11.24 -0.70 1.25
CA SER A 117 -11.83 -0.34 -0.04
C SER A 117 -11.66 -1.45 -1.06
N GLY A 118 -12.60 -1.54 -2.02
CA GLY A 118 -12.58 -2.53 -3.09
C GLY A 118 -11.68 -2.10 -4.26
N PHE A 119 -10.83 -3.00 -4.74
CA PHE A 119 -10.16 -2.91 -6.04
C PHE A 119 -10.87 -3.80 -7.05
N ILE A 120 -11.23 -3.24 -8.21
CA ILE A 120 -12.09 -3.90 -9.19
C ILE A 120 -11.25 -4.89 -9.99
N SER A 121 -11.75 -6.11 -10.16
CA SER A 121 -11.01 -7.18 -10.83
C SER A 121 -11.58 -7.58 -12.20
N GLY A 122 -12.37 -6.70 -12.83
CA GLY A 122 -13.07 -6.98 -14.08
C GLY A 122 -12.99 -5.82 -15.08
N TYR A 123 -12.98 -6.16 -16.37
CA TYR A 123 -12.92 -5.22 -17.50
C TYR A 123 -14.30 -4.68 -17.94
N CYS A 124 -15.36 -4.92 -17.17
CA CYS A 124 -16.69 -4.38 -17.49
C CYS A 124 -16.71 -2.88 -17.20
N SER A 125 -16.91 -2.07 -18.25
CA SER A 125 -17.11 -0.62 -18.10
C SER A 125 -18.34 -0.35 -17.23
N HIS A 126 -18.33 0.79 -16.51
CA HIS A 126 -19.50 1.23 -15.73
C HIS A 126 -20.78 1.19 -16.58
N TYR A 127 -20.69 1.74 -17.78
CA TYR A 127 -21.76 1.80 -18.77
C TYR A 127 -22.29 0.43 -19.17
N PHE A 128 -21.42 -0.58 -19.35
CA PHE A 128 -21.85 -1.94 -19.67
C PHE A 128 -22.57 -2.60 -18.49
N SER A 129 -22.08 -2.41 -17.26
CA SER A 129 -22.73 -2.93 -16.05
C SER A 129 -24.11 -2.31 -15.83
N GLU A 130 -24.23 -1.00 -16.04
CA GLU A 130 -25.46 -0.24 -15.90
C GLU A 130 -26.49 -0.66 -16.96
N ARG A 131 -26.09 -0.76 -18.24
CA ARG A 131 -26.95 -1.21 -19.34
C ARG A 131 -27.44 -2.65 -19.21
N THR A 132 -26.62 -3.54 -18.66
CA THR A 132 -26.95 -4.98 -18.60
C THR A 132 -27.61 -5.41 -17.28
N GLY A 133 -27.74 -4.50 -16.31
CA GLY A 133 -28.18 -4.83 -14.95
C GLY A 133 -27.24 -5.80 -14.21
N LYS A 134 -26.09 -6.15 -14.81
CA LYS A 134 -25.10 -7.04 -14.21
C LYS A 134 -24.21 -6.22 -13.29
N ILE A 135 -24.59 -6.20 -12.02
CA ILE A 135 -23.81 -5.60 -10.93
C ILE A 135 -22.38 -6.16 -10.95
N ARG A 136 -21.39 -5.30 -10.75
CA ARG A 136 -19.96 -5.62 -10.68
C ARG A 136 -19.70 -6.69 -9.61
N LYS A 137 -19.57 -7.98 -9.98
CA LYS A 137 -19.53 -9.09 -9.00
C LYS A 137 -18.15 -9.45 -8.45
N HIS A 138 -17.05 -8.91 -8.98
CA HIS A 138 -15.71 -9.27 -8.53
C HIS A 138 -14.83 -8.05 -8.21
N PHE A 139 -14.58 -7.86 -6.92
CA PHE A 139 -13.60 -6.94 -6.37
C PHE A 139 -12.81 -7.63 -5.26
N LEU A 140 -11.56 -7.20 -5.07
CA LEU A 140 -10.75 -7.60 -3.93
C LEU A 140 -10.87 -6.53 -2.87
N LYS A 141 -11.26 -6.95 -1.67
CA LYS A 141 -11.33 -6.06 -0.52
C LYS A 141 -9.91 -5.87 0.01
N THR A 142 -9.50 -4.61 0.10
CA THR A 142 -8.17 -4.24 0.57
C THR A 142 -8.31 -3.30 1.74
N SER A 143 -7.82 -3.72 2.91
CA SER A 143 -7.71 -2.87 4.09
C SER A 143 -6.29 -2.32 4.16
N ILE A 144 -6.12 -1.04 4.47
CA ILE A 144 -4.80 -0.41 4.64
C ILE A 144 -4.74 0.30 5.99
N SER A 145 -3.54 0.38 6.56
CA SER A 145 -3.23 1.25 7.69
C SER A 145 -2.30 2.37 7.24
N VAL A 146 -2.59 3.60 7.66
CA VAL A 146 -1.89 4.80 7.20
C VAL A 146 -1.49 5.65 8.38
N ASP A 147 -0.21 6.02 8.47
CA ASP A 147 0.22 7.10 9.36
C ASP A 147 -0.45 8.41 8.93
N THR A 148 -1.17 9.05 9.84
CA THR A 148 -1.93 10.26 9.52
C THR A 148 -1.06 11.48 9.31
N ASP A 149 0.18 11.47 9.81
CA ASP A 149 1.06 12.64 9.81
C ASP A 149 1.91 12.61 8.54
N GLU A 150 2.63 11.51 8.31
CA GLU A 150 3.43 11.36 7.10
C GLU A 150 2.63 10.85 5.90
N GLY A 151 1.41 10.33 6.10
CA GLY A 151 0.61 9.74 5.03
C GLY A 151 1.27 8.50 4.43
N VAL A 152 1.98 7.69 5.22
CA VAL A 152 2.67 6.48 4.76
C VAL A 152 1.78 5.27 5.00
N ILE A 153 1.72 4.34 4.05
CA ILE A 153 1.00 3.08 4.25
C ILE A 153 1.90 2.16 5.08
N THR A 154 1.46 1.80 6.28
CA THR A 154 2.22 1.00 7.25
C THR A 154 1.86 -0.48 7.23
N GLY A 155 0.71 -0.82 6.63
CA GLY A 155 0.21 -2.17 6.51
C GLY A 155 -0.90 -2.27 5.48
N TYR A 156 -1.07 -3.46 4.93
CA TYR A 156 -2.18 -3.77 4.03
C TYR A 156 -2.57 -5.24 4.15
N LEU A 157 -3.85 -5.52 3.94
CA LEU A 157 -4.42 -6.87 3.92
C LEU A 157 -5.43 -6.99 2.78
N VAL A 158 -5.32 -8.07 2.00
CA VAL A 158 -6.15 -8.31 0.81
C VAL A 158 -6.97 -9.59 1.01
N SER A 159 -8.25 -9.54 0.66
CA SER A 159 -9.12 -10.72 0.57
C SER A 159 -10.11 -10.63 -0.57
N ASN A 160 -10.84 -11.72 -0.78
CA ASN A 160 -12.06 -11.70 -1.59
C ASN A 160 -13.15 -10.89 -0.87
N GLY A 161 -14.04 -10.24 -1.63
CA GLY A 161 -15.04 -9.30 -1.10
C GLY A 161 -16.00 -9.79 0.00
N ARG A 162 -16.03 -11.08 0.35
CA ARG A 162 -16.97 -11.69 1.33
C ARG A 162 -16.40 -11.87 2.75
N VAL A 163 -15.48 -11.02 3.21
CA VAL A 163 -14.94 -11.12 4.57
C VAL A 163 -15.36 -9.92 5.42
N HIS A 164 -15.84 -10.20 6.64
CA HIS A 164 -16.21 -9.19 7.64
C HIS A 164 -15.02 -8.28 7.98
N ASP A 165 -15.27 -6.98 8.06
CA ASP A 165 -14.27 -5.94 8.34
C ASP A 165 -13.53 -6.18 9.66
N THR A 166 -14.23 -6.65 10.70
CA THR A 166 -13.66 -6.89 12.03
C THR A 166 -12.52 -7.92 12.00
N ARG A 167 -12.70 -9.02 11.25
CA ARG A 167 -11.65 -10.05 11.09
C ARG A 167 -10.45 -9.56 10.28
N HIS A 168 -10.68 -8.62 9.37
CA HIS A 168 -9.63 -7.96 8.61
C HIS A 168 -8.82 -7.00 9.49
N ALA A 169 -9.52 -6.19 10.27
CA ALA A 169 -8.93 -5.22 11.17
C ALA A 169 -7.99 -5.89 12.17
N GLU A 170 -8.39 -6.98 12.82
CA GLU A 170 -7.50 -7.65 13.79
C GLU A 170 -6.17 -8.07 13.16
N LYS A 171 -6.22 -8.76 12.01
CA LYS A 171 -5.01 -9.23 11.32
C LYS A 171 -4.15 -8.06 10.86
N LEU A 172 -4.78 -7.01 10.33
CA LEU A 172 -4.08 -5.82 9.87
C LEU A 172 -3.43 -5.06 11.04
N LEU A 173 -4.13 -4.88 12.16
CA LEU A 173 -3.63 -4.23 13.37
C LEU A 173 -2.38 -4.94 13.90
N ARG A 174 -2.45 -6.26 14.11
CA ARG A 174 -1.28 -7.05 14.55
C ARG A 174 -0.13 -6.96 13.55
N GLN A 175 -0.42 -6.96 12.25
CA GLN A 175 0.60 -6.86 11.21
C GLN A 175 1.28 -5.48 11.19
N CYS A 176 0.50 -4.39 11.17
CA CYS A 176 1.05 -3.04 11.07
C CYS A 176 1.78 -2.65 12.36
N HIS A 177 1.21 -2.96 13.53
CA HIS A 177 1.84 -2.68 14.83
C HIS A 177 3.19 -3.40 14.99
N LYS A 178 3.32 -4.62 14.43
CA LYS A 178 4.59 -5.36 14.39
C LYS A 178 5.62 -4.73 13.45
N ILE A 179 5.18 -4.06 12.38
CA ILE A 179 6.08 -3.35 11.46
C ILE A 179 6.53 -2.04 12.11
N ARG A 180 5.58 -1.24 12.60
CA ARG A 180 5.79 0.00 13.36
C ARG A 180 4.69 0.16 14.39
N LYS A 181 5.09 0.44 15.64
CA LYS A 181 4.15 0.69 16.74
C LYS A 181 3.36 1.97 16.47
N SER A 182 2.15 2.05 17.00
CA SER A 182 1.36 3.26 16.99
C SER A 182 0.75 3.51 18.36
N ASP A 183 0.67 4.77 18.76
CA ASP A 183 0.06 5.18 20.03
C ASP A 183 -1.46 5.23 19.96
N CYS A 184 -2.03 5.41 18.77
CA CYS A 184 -3.48 5.50 18.60
C CYS A 184 -3.93 4.99 17.23
N TYR A 185 -5.02 4.21 17.22
CA TYR A 185 -5.71 3.79 16.01
C TYR A 185 -7.06 4.47 15.87
N VAL A 186 -7.31 5.04 14.68
CA VAL A 186 -8.61 5.63 14.30
C VAL A 186 -9.28 4.79 13.21
N MET A 187 -10.56 4.46 13.39
CA MET A 187 -11.33 3.64 12.46
C MET A 187 -12.77 4.15 12.33
N ASP A 188 -13.44 3.77 11.25
CA ASP A 188 -14.85 4.09 11.04
C ASP A 188 -15.78 3.26 11.95
N LYS A 189 -17.02 3.72 12.10
CA LYS A 189 -18.13 3.07 12.82
C LYS A 189 -18.36 1.61 12.43
N GLY A 190 -18.04 1.25 11.18
CA GLY A 190 -18.09 -0.13 10.71
C GLY A 190 -17.19 -1.12 11.49
N TYR A 191 -16.18 -0.60 12.20
CA TYR A 191 -15.23 -1.37 13.00
C TYR A 191 -15.55 -1.37 14.50
N ASP A 192 -16.66 -0.76 14.94
CA ASP A 192 -17.06 -0.78 16.35
C ASP A 192 -17.28 -2.20 16.86
N SER A 193 -16.39 -2.63 17.77
CA SER A 193 -16.40 -3.93 18.42
C SER A 193 -15.55 -3.87 19.68
N GLU A 194 -16.05 -4.40 20.79
CA GLU A 194 -15.29 -4.45 22.05
C GLU A 194 -14.00 -5.27 21.88
N ASP A 195 -14.02 -6.33 21.08
CA ASP A 195 -12.83 -7.16 20.81
C ASP A 195 -11.73 -6.38 20.09
N ILE A 196 -12.10 -5.48 19.16
CA ILE A 196 -11.13 -4.59 18.49
C ILE A 196 -10.55 -3.59 19.48
N HIS A 197 -11.38 -3.01 20.34
CA HIS A 197 -10.90 -2.10 21.37
C HIS A 197 -9.95 -2.80 22.35
N ARG A 198 -10.30 -4.01 22.81
CA ARG A 198 -9.44 -4.82 23.68
C ARG A 198 -8.13 -5.20 23.01
N LEU A 199 -8.18 -5.62 21.75
CA LEU A 199 -6.96 -5.86 20.96
C LEU A 199 -6.05 -4.62 20.95
N ILE A 200 -6.60 -3.45 20.66
CA ILE A 200 -5.79 -2.23 20.54
C ILE A 200 -5.24 -1.79 21.91
N ARG A 201 -6.09 -1.80 22.94
CA ARG A 201 -5.77 -1.23 24.26
C ARG A 201 -5.04 -2.19 25.19
N ASP A 202 -5.47 -3.45 25.21
CA ASP A 202 -4.93 -4.46 26.11
C ASP A 202 -3.70 -5.16 25.49
N ASP A 203 -3.78 -5.61 24.22
CA ASP A 203 -2.69 -6.38 23.60
C ASP A 203 -1.62 -5.47 22.96
N LEU A 204 -2.04 -4.42 22.25
CA LEU A 204 -1.13 -3.53 21.50
C LEU A 204 -0.70 -2.30 22.32
N HIS A 205 -1.27 -2.11 23.51
CA HIS A 205 -1.00 -0.99 24.41
C HIS A 205 -1.10 0.39 23.73
N ALA A 206 -2.08 0.54 22.84
CA ALA A 206 -2.37 1.75 22.09
C ALA A 206 -3.79 2.24 22.39
N ASN A 207 -4.07 3.51 22.12
CA ASN A 207 -5.43 4.03 22.21
C ASN A 207 -6.25 3.68 20.95
N SER A 208 -7.57 3.68 21.06
CA SER A 208 -8.50 3.41 19.97
C SER A 208 -9.59 4.47 19.95
N VAL A 209 -9.85 5.07 18.79
CA VAL A 209 -10.95 6.02 18.59
C VAL A 209 -11.82 5.51 17.46
N ILE A 210 -12.94 4.90 17.84
CA ILE A 210 -13.90 4.27 16.93
C ILE A 210 -15.29 4.73 17.38
N PRO A 211 -16.08 5.37 16.51
CA PRO A 211 -17.42 5.82 16.87
C PRO A 211 -18.36 4.62 17.02
N ILE A 212 -19.26 4.70 17.98
CA ILE A 212 -20.16 3.59 18.30
C ILE A 212 -21.18 3.35 17.21
N ARG A 213 -21.39 2.07 16.90
CA ARG A 213 -22.43 1.53 16.06
C ARG A 213 -23.66 1.14 16.87
N CYS A 214 -24.63 2.05 16.93
CA CYS A 214 -25.97 1.74 17.44
C CYS A 214 -26.90 1.31 16.30
N TRP A 215 -27.55 0.16 16.46
CA TRP A 215 -28.79 -0.20 15.76
C TRP A 215 -29.94 -0.07 16.76
N ASN A 216 -31.02 0.61 16.37
CA ASN A 216 -32.34 0.61 17.03
C ASN A 216 -32.36 0.42 18.56
N ASN A 217 -31.82 1.40 19.32
CA ASN A 217 -31.88 1.43 20.80
C ASN A 217 -31.20 0.27 21.55
N GLU A 218 -30.20 -0.38 20.96
CA GLU A 218 -29.39 -1.38 21.66
C GLU A 218 -28.58 -0.77 22.83
N ILE A 219 -28.59 -1.47 23.98
CA ILE A 219 -27.74 -1.13 25.13
C ILE A 219 -26.27 -1.30 24.72
N ILE A 220 -25.49 -0.23 24.89
CA ILE A 220 -24.05 -0.26 24.60
C ILE A 220 -23.36 -1.06 25.70
N SER A 221 -22.93 -2.27 25.35
CA SER A 221 -22.14 -3.16 26.19
C SER A 221 -20.65 -3.12 25.78
N GLY A 222 -19.79 -3.39 26.75
CA GLY A 222 -18.33 -3.35 26.59
C GLY A 222 -17.71 -2.16 27.32
N LYS A 223 -16.59 -2.40 28.02
CA LYS A 223 -15.88 -1.38 28.82
C LYS A 223 -15.45 -0.23 27.92
N TYR A 224 -14.79 -0.55 26.81
CA TYR A 224 -14.22 0.46 25.92
C TYR A 224 -15.27 1.09 25.01
N ARG A 225 -16.30 0.34 24.59
CA ARG A 225 -17.45 0.93 23.89
C ARG A 225 -18.20 1.93 24.76
N GLN A 226 -18.40 1.65 26.06
CA GLN A 226 -18.99 2.61 26.99
C GLN A 226 -18.12 3.85 27.20
N GLU A 227 -16.79 3.69 27.20
CA GLU A 227 -15.87 4.82 27.24
C GLU A 227 -16.01 5.69 25.98
N MET A 228 -16.07 5.10 24.79
CA MET A 228 -16.34 5.84 23.54
C MET A 228 -17.70 6.56 23.56
N ALA A 229 -18.68 6.06 24.31
CA ALA A 229 -20.00 6.70 24.43
C ALA A 229 -19.94 7.96 25.29
N ARG A 230 -19.11 7.91 26.33
CA ARG A 230 -18.98 8.98 27.34
C ARG A 230 -17.97 10.04 26.93
N GLN A 231 -16.85 9.62 26.32
CA GLN A 231 -15.66 10.45 26.10
C GLN A 231 -15.07 10.19 24.71
N PHE A 232 -15.86 10.44 23.67
CA PHE A 232 -15.36 10.34 22.29
C PHE A 232 -14.40 11.49 21.95
N ASN A 233 -13.20 11.17 21.47
CA ASN A 233 -12.22 12.17 21.09
C ASN A 233 -12.51 12.72 19.68
N THR A 234 -13.29 13.81 19.64
CA THR A 234 -13.66 14.53 18.41
C THR A 234 -12.51 15.29 17.75
N ILE A 235 -11.39 15.50 18.45
CA ILE A 235 -10.20 16.18 17.93
C ILE A 235 -9.32 15.20 17.12
N ILE A 236 -9.16 13.98 17.61
CA ILE A 236 -8.35 12.94 16.97
C ILE A 236 -9.11 12.28 15.81
N TYR A 237 -10.42 12.01 15.99
CA TYR A 237 -11.20 11.25 15.02
C TYR A 237 -11.16 11.79 13.56
N PRO A 238 -11.17 13.11 13.29
CA PRO A 238 -11.06 13.64 11.93
C PRO A 238 -9.81 13.17 11.17
N ARG A 239 -8.72 12.79 11.85
CA ARG A 239 -7.51 12.25 11.20
C ARG A 239 -7.79 10.98 10.39
N ARG A 240 -8.91 10.29 10.64
CA ARG A 240 -9.41 9.16 9.82
C ARG A 240 -9.56 9.54 8.33
N GLN A 241 -9.88 10.79 8.00
CA GLN A 241 -10.03 11.22 6.60
C GLN A 241 -8.74 11.03 5.77
N ILE A 242 -7.57 10.97 6.41
CA ILE A 242 -6.29 10.75 5.73
C ILE A 242 -6.23 9.39 5.03
N VAL A 243 -6.79 8.32 5.62
CA VAL A 243 -6.80 7.00 4.97
C VAL A 243 -7.75 6.96 3.77
N GLU A 244 -8.89 7.66 3.82
CA GLU A 244 -9.81 7.80 2.69
C GLU A 244 -9.13 8.56 1.52
N ASN A 245 -8.46 9.66 1.84
CA ASN A 245 -7.66 10.42 0.89
C ASN A 245 -6.54 9.55 0.30
N LYS A 246 -5.92 8.69 1.11
CA LYS A 246 -4.88 7.76 0.63
C LYS A 246 -5.45 6.75 -0.36
N PHE A 247 -6.62 6.17 -0.11
CA PHE A 247 -7.30 5.31 -1.07
C PHE A 247 -7.62 6.03 -2.38
N SER A 248 -8.08 7.28 -2.29
CA SER A 248 -8.35 8.11 -3.45
C SER A 248 -7.10 8.34 -4.30
N VAL A 249 -5.96 8.68 -3.67
CA VAL A 249 -4.66 8.81 -4.35
C VAL A 249 -4.24 7.49 -4.99
N LEU A 250 -4.33 6.37 -4.26
CA LEU A 250 -3.99 5.04 -4.78
C LEU A 250 -4.77 4.72 -6.06
N LYS A 251 -6.09 4.86 -6.02
CA LYS A 251 -6.97 4.48 -7.13
C LYS A 251 -6.85 5.42 -8.32
N ARG A 252 -6.68 6.72 -8.10
CA ARG A 252 -6.56 7.70 -9.19
C ARG A 252 -5.19 7.66 -9.85
N LYS A 253 -4.12 7.52 -9.07
CA LYS A 253 -2.74 7.60 -9.57
C LYS A 253 -2.20 6.27 -10.08
N PHE A 254 -2.50 5.18 -9.38
CA PHE A 254 -1.97 3.85 -9.66
C PHE A 254 -3.04 2.88 -10.14
N SER A 255 -4.22 3.39 -10.54
CA SER A 255 -5.42 2.67 -10.95
C SER A 255 -6.12 1.85 -9.84
N GLY A 256 -7.44 1.97 -9.76
CA GLY A 256 -8.30 1.14 -8.92
C GLY A 256 -8.65 -0.22 -9.52
N ASP A 257 -8.26 -0.45 -10.78
CA ASP A 257 -8.53 -1.68 -11.51
C ASP A 257 -7.32 -2.62 -11.45
N LEU A 258 -7.64 -3.90 -11.36
CA LEU A 258 -6.68 -5.00 -11.38
C LEU A 258 -6.72 -5.63 -12.77
N LYS A 259 -5.53 -5.78 -13.37
CA LYS A 259 -5.38 -6.28 -14.74
C LYS A 259 -5.35 -7.81 -14.76
N ALA A 260 -4.84 -8.42 -13.68
CA ALA A 260 -4.77 -9.86 -13.51
C ALA A 260 -6.15 -10.49 -13.27
N ARG A 261 -6.30 -11.73 -13.74
CA ARG A 261 -7.52 -12.56 -13.55
C ARG A 261 -7.40 -13.59 -12.41
N ILE A 262 -6.17 -13.94 -12.05
CA ILE A 262 -5.88 -14.95 -11.04
C ILE A 262 -5.72 -14.25 -9.69
N PHE A 263 -6.46 -14.69 -8.68
CA PHE A 263 -6.46 -14.11 -7.32
C PHE A 263 -5.06 -13.88 -6.74
N LEU A 264 -4.18 -14.89 -6.84
CA LEU A 264 -2.81 -14.77 -6.34
C LEU A 264 -2.01 -13.66 -7.04
N ILE A 265 -2.24 -13.43 -8.34
CA ILE A 265 -1.56 -12.38 -9.10
C ILE A 265 -2.19 -11.02 -8.78
N GLN A 266 -3.51 -10.96 -8.61
CA GLN A 266 -4.22 -9.75 -8.16
C GLN A 266 -3.71 -9.25 -6.80
N MET A 267 -3.47 -10.16 -5.85
CA MET A 267 -2.84 -9.82 -4.57
C MET A 267 -1.44 -9.21 -4.75
N LYS A 268 -0.66 -9.71 -5.72
CA LYS A 268 0.67 -9.18 -6.03
C LYS A 268 0.61 -7.82 -6.71
N GLU A 269 -0.38 -7.58 -7.59
CA GLU A 269 -0.63 -6.25 -8.17
C GLU A 269 -0.99 -5.24 -7.08
N ILE A 270 -1.84 -5.60 -6.12
CA ILE A 270 -2.17 -4.72 -4.98
C ILE A 270 -0.92 -4.44 -4.15
N ALA A 271 -0.11 -5.46 -3.84
CA ALA A 271 1.15 -5.27 -3.12
C ALA A 271 2.11 -4.32 -3.88
N GLY A 272 2.22 -4.45 -5.20
CA GLY A 272 2.97 -3.54 -6.06
C GLY A 272 2.48 -2.10 -5.92
N LYS A 273 1.16 -1.86 -5.99
CA LYS A 273 0.57 -0.53 -5.80
C LYS A 273 0.91 0.07 -4.43
N MET A 274 0.91 -0.73 -3.35
CA MET A 274 1.28 -0.24 -2.01
C MET A 274 2.75 0.18 -1.94
N ILE A 275 3.65 -0.65 -2.49
CA ILE A 275 5.09 -0.37 -2.56
C ILE A 275 5.34 0.92 -3.34
N VAL A 276 4.75 1.02 -4.54
CA VAL A 276 4.87 2.19 -5.42
C VAL A 276 4.33 3.45 -4.76
N CYS A 277 3.21 3.36 -4.02
CA CYS A 277 2.64 4.49 -3.31
C CYS A 277 3.58 5.04 -2.23
N ASN A 278 4.20 4.16 -1.43
CA ASN A 278 5.16 4.56 -0.41
C ASN A 278 6.43 5.16 -1.04
N ILE A 279 7.00 4.55 -2.08
CA ILE A 279 8.15 5.12 -2.82
C ILE A 279 7.77 6.49 -3.38
N HIS A 280 6.59 6.62 -3.98
CA HIS A 280 6.12 7.89 -4.51
C HIS A 280 5.99 8.96 -3.41
N ARG A 281 5.47 8.60 -2.23
CA ARG A 281 5.37 9.50 -1.08
C ARG A 281 6.76 9.93 -0.59
N HIS A 282 7.72 9.00 -0.53
CA HIS A 282 9.09 9.29 -0.11
C HIS A 282 9.74 10.34 -1.02
N LEU A 283 9.55 10.19 -2.34
CA LEU A 283 10.05 11.16 -3.31
C LEU A 283 9.39 12.54 -3.17
N GLN A 284 8.10 12.61 -2.81
CA GLN A 284 7.44 13.90 -2.54
C GLN A 284 8.01 14.57 -1.30
N PHE A 285 8.23 13.81 -0.22
CA PHE A 285 8.81 14.30 1.02
C PHE A 285 10.24 14.79 0.84
N PHE A 286 11.08 14.04 0.12
CA PHE A 286 12.46 14.44 -0.19
C PHE A 286 12.52 15.77 -0.95
N ILE A 287 11.64 15.95 -1.96
CA ILE A 287 11.58 17.20 -2.73
C ILE A 287 11.21 18.38 -1.83
N LEU A 288 10.20 18.21 -0.96
CA LEU A 288 9.78 19.28 -0.05
C LEU A 288 10.91 19.66 0.91
N ASN A 289 11.57 18.70 1.56
CA ASN A 289 12.66 19.00 2.49
C ASN A 289 13.85 19.68 1.80
N VAL A 290 14.24 19.22 0.61
CA VAL A 290 15.32 19.87 -0.15
C VAL A 290 14.92 21.29 -0.54
N PHE A 291 13.68 21.51 -0.97
CA PHE A 291 13.19 22.84 -1.34
C PHE A 291 13.17 23.80 -0.15
N TYR A 292 12.60 23.40 0.98
CA TYR A 292 12.56 24.24 2.18
C TYR A 292 13.95 24.49 2.75
N ARG A 293 14.86 23.50 2.74
CA ARG A 293 16.27 23.74 3.12
C ARG A 293 16.94 24.74 2.20
N ALA A 294 16.72 24.67 0.88
CA ALA A 294 17.31 25.62 -0.05
C ALA A 294 16.79 27.05 0.15
N VAL A 295 15.50 27.23 0.45
CA VAL A 295 14.91 28.56 0.71
C VAL A 295 15.48 29.18 1.99
N PHE A 296 15.69 28.39 3.05
CA PHE A 296 16.29 28.90 4.29
C PHE A 296 17.75 29.37 4.13
N TRP A 297 18.48 28.86 3.15
CA TRP A 297 19.84 29.31 2.83
C TRP A 297 19.90 30.59 1.98
N PHE A 298 18.78 31.01 1.37
CA PHE A 298 18.72 32.25 0.58
C PHE A 298 18.29 33.48 1.40
N PHE A 299 17.93 33.29 2.67
CA PHE A 299 17.51 34.36 3.60
C PHE A 299 18.55 34.67 4.69
N TRP A 300 19.81 34.27 4.48
CA TRP A 300 20.96 34.63 5.32
C TRP A 300 22.12 35.13 4.45
#